data_AF-A0A8J2NNF8-F1
#
_entry.id   AF-A0A8J2NNF8-F1
#
_cell.length_a   1.000
_cell.length_b   1.000
_cell.length_c   1.000
_cell.angle_alpha   90.00
_cell.angle_beta   90.00
_cell.angle_gamma   90.00
#
_symmetry.space_group_name_H-M   'P 1'
#
loop_
_entity.id
_entity.type
_entity.pdbx_description
1 polymer ?
#
loop_
_entity_poly.entity_id
_entity_poly.type
_entity_poly.pdbx_seq_one_letter_code
_entity_poly.pdbx_strand_id
1 'polypeptide(L)' 'PIPLRIFGPRGTILFLGGPIFLCAWLMIGLAPVVNVVLLARFLGGLAIGIATSCAPVYIMDTAPVHLRGPLGTLPQV' A
#
# COMPACT_ATOMS: atom_id res chain seq x y z
N PRO A 1 4.26 -2.79 -11.06
CA PRO A 1 3.68 -1.44 -11.18
C PRO A 1 4.76 -0.41 -11.55
N ILE A 2 4.50 0.42 -12.57
CA ILE A 2 5.39 1.46 -13.10
C ILE A 2 6.02 2.39 -12.02
N PRO A 3 5.32 2.79 -10.93
CA PRO A 3 5.93 3.66 -9.89
C PRO A 3 7.04 2.99 -9.06
N LEU A 4 7.03 1.66 -8.92
CA LEU A 4 8.05 0.93 -8.14
C LEU A 4 9.47 1.11 -8.69
N ARG A 5 9.58 1.31 -10.01
CA ARG A 5 10.85 1.36 -10.74
C ARG A 5 11.50 2.76 -10.72
N ILE A 6 10.72 3.79 -10.37
CA ILE A 6 11.16 5.20 -10.37
C ILE A 6 11.49 5.66 -8.94
N PHE A 7 10.66 5.32 -7.96
CA PHE A 7 10.79 5.79 -6.57
C PHE A 7 11.33 4.74 -5.58
N GLY A 8 11.50 3.49 -6.04
CA GLY A 8 11.78 2.35 -5.17
C GLY A 8 10.58 1.95 -4.30
N PRO A 9 10.64 0.77 -3.66
CA PRO A 9 9.54 0.25 -2.86
C PRO A 9 9.22 1.12 -1.64
N ARG A 10 10.24 1.72 -1.02
CA ARG A 10 10.08 2.68 0.11
C ARG A 10 9.38 3.96 -0.32
N GLY A 11 9.84 4.56 -1.42
CA GLY A 11 9.29 5.82 -1.93
C GLY A 11 7.85 5.66 -2.41
N THR A 12 7.52 4.52 -3.02
CA THR A 12 6.15 4.27 -3.52
C THR A 12 5.15 4.14 -2.37
N ILE A 13 5.51 3.46 -1.28
CA ILE A 13 4.64 3.36 -0.09
C ILE A 13 4.51 4.72 0.60
N LEU A 14 5.63 5.46 0.76
CA LEU A 14 5.63 6.70 1.53
C LEU A 14 4.97 7.88 0.80
N PHE A 15 5.27 8.07 -0.48
CA PHE A 15 4.77 9.21 -1.26
C PHE A 15 3.40 8.98 -1.88
N LEU A 16 3.04 7.73 -2.19
CA LEU A 16 1.78 7.43 -2.87
C LEU A 16 0.80 6.70 -1.96
N GLY A 17 1.23 5.63 -1.28
CA GLY A 17 0.35 4.84 -0.41
C GLY A 17 -0.12 5.60 0.84
N GLY A 18 0.82 6.19 1.58
CA GLY A 18 0.57 6.90 2.84
C GLY A 18 -0.48 8.02 2.74
N PRO A 19 -0.31 9.03 1.87
CA PRO A 19 -1.26 10.14 1.79
C PRO A 19 -2.64 9.71 1.27
N ILE A 20 -2.72 8.77 0.32
CA ILE A 20 -4.01 8.28 -0.19
C ILE A 20 -4.74 7.49 0.91
N PHE A 21 -4.04 6.67 1.68
CA PHE A 21 -4.63 5.92 2.79
C PHE A 21 -5.11 6.85 3.91
N LEU A 22 -4.30 7.84 4.29
CA LEU A 22 -4.67 8.84 5.29
C LEU A 22 -5.91 9.63 4.85
N CYS A 23 -5.93 10.09 3.59
CA CYS A 23 -7.05 10.85 3.04
C CYS A 23 -8.34 10.00 2.97
N ALA A 24 -8.23 8.72 2.59
CA ALA A 24 -9.36 7.80 2.60
C ALA A 24 -9.94 7.58 4.01
N TRP A 25 -9.09 7.41 5.02
CA TRP A 25 -9.55 7.25 6.41
C TRP A 25 -10.14 8.55 6.98
N LEU A 26 -9.56 9.70 6.65
CA LEU A 26 -10.13 11.01 6.99
C LEU A 26 -11.52 11.19 6.38
N MET A 27 -11.70 10.86 5.09
CA MET A 27 -13.02 10.93 4.45
C MET A 27 -14.04 9.99 5.10
N ILE A 28 -13.62 8.81 5.57
CA ILE A 28 -14.51 7.88 6.29
C ILE A 28 -14.92 8.47 7.64
N GLY A 29 -13.98 9.03 8.39
CA GLY A 29 -14.23 9.59 9.73
C GLY A 29 -15.13 10.83 9.71
N LEU A 30 -15.05 11.63 8.63
CA LEU A 30 -15.89 12.82 8.44
C LEU A 30 -17.11 12.57 7.54
N ALA A 31 -17.41 11.32 7.16
CA ALA A 31 -18.46 11.04 6.17
C ALA A 31 -19.87 11.38 6.71
N PRO A 32 -20.60 12.33 6.10
CA PRO A 32 -21.97 12.65 6.49
C PRO A 32 -23.01 11.78 5.78
N VAL A 33 -22.63 11.08 4.69
CA VAL A 33 -23.52 10.29 3.84
C VAL A 33 -22.84 9.01 3.35
N VAL A 34 -23.63 7.96 3.11
CA VAL A 34 -23.14 6.62 2.68
C VAL A 34 -22.33 6.68 1.38
N ASN A 35 -22.71 7.57 0.45
CA ASN A 35 -21.99 7.73 -0.82
C ASN A 35 -20.53 8.17 -0.62
N VAL A 36 -20.24 8.99 0.40
CA VAL A 36 -18.88 9.43 0.72
C VAL A 36 -18.07 8.27 1.29
N VAL A 37 -18.69 7.41 2.11
CA VAL A 37 -18.06 6.18 2.60
C VAL A 37 -17.72 5.24 1.44
N LEU A 38 -18.60 5.11 0.44
CA LEU A 38 -18.36 4.27 -0.74
C LEU A 38 -17.16 4.77 -1.56
N LEU A 39 -17.09 6.08 -1.79
CA LEU A 39 -15.99 6.72 -2.50
C LEU A 39 -14.67 6.56 -1.74
N ALA A 40 -14.70 6.75 -0.42
CA ALA A 40 -13.53 6.60 0.43
C ALA A 40 -13.06 5.14 0.53
N ARG A 41 -13.98 4.16 0.50
CA ARG A 41 -13.65 2.73 0.40
C ARG A 41 -12.97 2.40 -0.93
N PHE A 42 -13.43 2.97 -2.04
CA PHE A 42 -12.79 2.81 -3.34
C PHE A 42 -11.35 3.34 -3.33
N LEU A 43 -11.15 4.57 -2.84
CA LEU A 43 -9.82 5.19 -2.67
C LEU A 43 -8.92 4.38 -1.71
N GLY A 44 -9.48 3.92 -0.59
CA GLY A 44 -8.76 3.08 0.37
C GLY A 44 -8.37 1.73 -0.21
N GLY A 45 -9.21 1.13 -1.06
CA GLY A 45 -8.90 -0.10 -1.79
C GLY A 45 -7.76 0.08 -2.77
N LEU A 46 -7.71 1.21 -3.50
CA LEU A 46 -6.59 1.54 -4.37
C LEU A 46 -5.28 1.71 -3.59
N ALA A 47 -5.32 2.41 -2.44
CA ALA A 47 -4.15 2.56 -1.58
C ALA A 47 -3.63 1.21 -1.05
N ILE A 48 -4.53 0.35 -0.57
CA ILE A 48 -4.18 -0.99 -0.08
C ILE A 48 -3.61 -1.86 -1.21
N GLY A 49 -4.22 -1.85 -2.40
CA GLY A 49 -3.72 -2.63 -3.54
C GLY A 49 -2.29 -2.25 -3.94
N ILE A 50 -1.95 -0.97 -3.87
CA ILE A 50 -0.59 -0.48 -4.06
C ILE A 50 0.32 -0.96 -2.92
N ALA A 51 -0.11 -0.83 -1.66
CA ALA A 51 0.68 -1.23 -0.50
C ALA A 51 1.00 -2.73 -0.49
N THR A 52 0.02 -3.60 -0.73
CA THR A 52 0.19 -5.05 -0.75
C THR A 52 1.11 -5.50 -1.88
N SER A 53 1.09 -4.82 -3.02
CA SER A 53 2.02 -5.08 -4.13
C SER A 53 3.45 -4.61 -3.82
N CYS A 54 3.62 -3.57 -3.00
CA CYS A 54 4.93 -3.06 -2.61
C CYS A 54 5.56 -3.85 -1.44
N ALA A 55 4.74 -4.42 -0.55
CA ALA A 55 5.19 -5.12 0.65
C ALA A 55 6.21 -6.25 0.37
N PRO A 56 5.95 -7.23 -0.51
CA PRO A 56 6.93 -8.30 -0.78
C PRO A 56 8.19 -7.74 -1.45
N VAL A 57 8.06 -6.73 -2.32
CA VAL A 57 9.21 -6.12 -3.00
C VAL A 57 10.12 -5.39 -2.01
N TYR A 58 9.55 -4.67 -1.05
CA TYR A 58 10.31 -4.01 0.02
C TYR A 58 11.06 -5.01 0.89
N ILE A 59 10.38 -6.10 1.26
CA ILE A 59 10.96 -7.16 2.09
C ILE A 59 12.13 -7.82 1.35
N MET A 60 11.99 -8.11 0.05
CA MET A 60 13.05 -8.69 -0.78
C MET A 60 14.27 -7.78 -0.94
N ASP A 61 14.04 -6.47 -0.98
CA ASP A 61 15.08 -5.44 -1.12
C ASP A 61 15.91 -5.31 0.18
N THR A 62 15.26 -5.49 1.33
CA THR A 62 15.92 -5.38 2.65
C THR A 62 16.46 -6.72 3.15
N ALA A 63 15.96 -7.85 2.64
CA ALA A 63 16.30 -9.18 3.10
C ALA A 63 17.65 -9.70 2.57
N PRO A 64 18.42 -10.42 3.41
CA PRO A 64 19.62 -11.12 2.97
C PRO A 64 19.28 -12.29 2.02
N VAL A 65 20.19 -12.60 1.10
CA VAL A 65 19.96 -13.44 -0.09
C VAL A 65 19.37 -14.82 0.23
N HIS A 66 19.72 -15.39 1.38
CA HIS A 66 19.29 -16.71 1.86
C HIS A 66 17.88 -16.74 2.48
N LEU A 67 17.31 -15.59 2.86
CA LEU A 67 15.98 -15.51 3.48
C LEU A 67 14.88 -15.00 2.55
N ARG A 68 15.22 -14.63 1.30
CA ARG A 68 14.28 -14.06 0.32
C ARG A 68 13.06 -14.96 0.08
N GLY A 69 13.25 -16.28 -0.06
CA GLY A 69 12.17 -17.24 -0.26
C GLY A 69 11.10 -17.19 0.85
N PRO A 70 11.44 -17.54 2.11
CA PRO A 70 10.47 -17.57 3.20
C PRO A 70 9.94 -16.18 3.60
N LEU A 71 10.75 -15.12 3.48
CA LEU A 71 10.29 -13.76 3.77
C LEU A 71 9.29 -13.23 2.73
N GLY A 72 9.33 -13.75 1.50
CA GLY A 72 8.37 -13.42 0.45
C GLY A 72 6.97 -13.99 0.65
N THR A 73 6.86 -15.10 1.36
CA THR A 73 5.57 -15.74 1.63
C THR A 73 4.88 -15.18 2.86
N LEU A 74 5.60 -14.55 3.79
CA LEU A 74 5.04 -13.95 5.01
C LEU A 74 3.87 -12.98 4.80
N PRO A 75 3.87 -12.09 3.79
CA PRO A 75 2.73 -11.18 3.58
C PRO A 75 1.48 -11.88 3.04
N GLN A 76 1.63 -13.13 2.60
CA GLN A 76 0.61 -13.90 1.89
C GLN A 76 -0.11 -14.91 2.81
N VAL A 77 0.39 -15.09 4.04
CA VAL A 77 -0.20 -15.90 5.12
C VAL A 77 -0.87 -14.97 6.13
#